data_AF-A0A2X2V9D0-F1
#
_entry.id   AF-A0A2X2V9D0-F1
#
_cell.length_a   1.000
_cell.length_b   1.000
_cell.length_c   1.000
_cell.angle_alpha   90.00
_cell.angle_beta   90.00
_cell.angle_gamma   90.00
#
_symmetry.space_group_name_H-M   'P 1'
#
loop_
_entity.id
_entity.type
_entity.pdbx_description
1 polymer ?
#
loop_
_entity_poly.entity_id
_entity_poly.type
_entity_poly.pdbx_seq_one_letter_code
_entity_poly.pdbx_strand_id
1 'polypeptide(L)'
;MQLETIVEAYEEFSSFDTGELTLIEPLRAMRIIYYLAWLMRRWMTPAFPRNFPWFSEEDFWRRQTATFTEQVRVLREPPITINANVLISKNSGES
;
A
#
# COMPACT_ATOMS: atom_id res chain seq x y z
N MET A 1 -10.31 -5.04 11.89
CA MET A 1 -11.67 -4.58 11.58
C MET A 1 -11.84 -4.13 10.13
N GLN A 2 -11.22 -3.05 9.62
CA GLN A 2 -11.49 -2.61 8.23
C GLN A 2 -10.99 -3.57 7.13
N LEU A 3 -9.71 -3.98 7.17
CA LEU A 3 -9.16 -4.91 6.16
C LEU A 3 -9.85 -6.28 6.22
N GLU A 4 -10.12 -6.77 7.43
CA GLU A 4 -10.81 -8.04 7.66
C GLU A 4 -12.20 -8.04 7.03
N THR A 5 -13.01 -7.00 7.25
CA THR A 5 -14.34 -6.89 6.64
C THR A 5 -14.28 -6.84 5.11
N ILE A 6 -13.25 -6.18 4.55
CA ILE A 6 -13.08 -6.12 3.09
C ILE A 6 -12.72 -7.51 2.54
N VAL A 7 -11.82 -8.24 3.20
CA VAL A 7 -11.44 -9.60 2.81
C VAL A 7 -12.64 -10.55 2.92
N GLU A 8 -13.38 -10.49 4.02
CA GLU A 8 -14.58 -11.32 4.24
C GLU A 8 -15.63 -11.12 3.14
N ALA A 9 -15.94 -9.86 2.78
CA ALA A 9 -16.87 -9.54 1.71
C ALA A 9 -16.33 -9.94 0.32
N TYR A 10 -15.01 -9.83 0.09
CA TYR A 10 -14.38 -10.26 -1.16
C TYR A 10 -14.47 -11.78 -1.35
N GLU A 11 -14.30 -12.54 -0.26
CA GLU A 11 -14.38 -14.01 -0.25
C GLU A 11 -15.78 -14.58 -0.54
N GLU A 12 -16.83 -13.75 -0.54
CA GLU A 12 -18.14 -14.15 -1.06
C GLU A 12 -18.13 -14.37 -2.59
N PHE A 13 -17.18 -13.75 -3.30
CA PHE A 13 -17.10 -13.78 -4.76
C PHE A 13 -15.85 -14.49 -5.29
N SER A 14 -14.73 -14.44 -4.56
CA SER A 14 -13.47 -15.06 -4.97
C SER A 14 -12.58 -15.36 -3.76
N SER A 15 -11.91 -16.52 -3.74
CA SER A 15 -10.96 -16.88 -2.68
C SER A 15 -9.83 -15.86 -2.56
N PHE A 16 -9.42 -15.53 -1.34
CA PHE A 16 -8.31 -14.62 -1.08
C PHE A 16 -7.11 -15.36 -0.48
N ASP A 17 -5.93 -15.26 -1.12
CA ASP A 17 -4.70 -15.81 -0.54
C ASP A 17 -4.11 -14.83 0.48
N THR A 18 -4.20 -15.18 1.76
CA THR A 18 -3.62 -14.39 2.86
C THR A 18 -2.09 -14.23 2.76
N GLY A 19 -1.39 -15.09 2.01
CA GLY A 19 0.02 -14.93 1.68
C GLY A 19 0.31 -13.64 0.89
N GLU A 20 -0.66 -13.13 0.14
CA GLU A 20 -0.54 -11.87 -0.61
C GLU A 20 -0.46 -10.66 0.31
N LEU A 21 -0.87 -10.75 1.58
CA LEU A 21 -0.73 -9.65 2.55
C LEU A 21 0.73 -9.27 2.78
N THR A 22 1.67 -10.21 2.58
CA THR A 22 3.10 -9.97 2.63
C THR A 22 3.58 -8.98 1.56
N LEU A 23 2.83 -8.83 0.47
CA LEU A 23 3.16 -7.95 -0.65
C LEU A 23 2.72 -6.50 -0.43
N ILE A 24 1.91 -6.20 0.59
CA ILE A 24 1.37 -4.86 0.83
C ILE A 24 2.50 -3.81 0.94
N GLU A 25 3.48 -4.07 1.79
CA GLU A 25 4.59 -3.12 2.02
C GLU A 25 5.56 -3.02 0.83
N PRO A 26 5.95 -4.13 0.17
CA PRO A 26 6.69 -4.08 -1.10
C PRO A 26 5.96 -3.30 -2.21
N LEU A 27 4.68 -3.57 -2.43
CA LEU A 27 3.87 -2.87 -3.43
C LEU A 27 3.73 -1.39 -3.10
N ARG A 28 3.57 -1.03 -1.83
CA ARG A 28 3.55 0.37 -1.38
C ARG A 28 4.86 1.07 -1.69
N ALA A 29 6.00 0.46 -1.37
CA ALA A 29 7.31 1.03 -1.65
C ALA A 29 7.51 1.27 -3.16
N MET A 30 7.17 0.27 -3.99
CA MET A 30 7.21 0.40 -5.45
C MET A 30 6.30 1.52 -5.96
N ARG A 31 5.08 1.65 -5.41
CA ARG A 31 4.14 2.72 -5.78
C ARG A 31 4.72 4.10 -5.48
N ILE A 32 5.36 4.30 -4.33
CA ILE A 32 5.97 5.59 -3.97
C ILE A 32 7.04 5.97 -4.99
N ILE A 33 7.98 5.05 -5.28
CA ILE A 33 9.07 5.29 -6.24
C ILE A 33 8.52 5.55 -7.65
N TYR A 34 7.58 4.72 -8.08
CA TYR A 34 7.01 4.83 -9.42
C TYR A 34 6.23 6.14 -9.59
N TYR A 35 5.51 6.59 -8.57
CA TYR A 35 4.79 7.87 -8.60
C TYR A 35 5.73 9.07 -8.80
N LEU A 36 6.86 9.11 -8.08
CA LEU A 36 7.84 10.19 -8.25
C LEU A 36 8.52 10.15 -9.62
N ALA A 37 8.87 8.95 -10.10
CA ALA A 37 9.40 8.79 -11.45
C ALA A 37 8.37 9.19 -12.52
N TRP A 38 7.08 8.91 -12.29
CA TRP A 38 5.97 9.30 -13.15
C TRP A 38 5.82 10.82 -13.24
N LEU A 39 5.96 11.54 -12.10
CA LEU A 39 6.00 13.01 -12.06
C LEU A 39 7.21 13.56 -12.83
N MET A 40 8.41 13.05 -12.52
CA MET A 40 9.66 13.52 -13.14
C MET A 40 9.65 13.40 -14.66
N ARG A 41 9.20 12.26 -15.20
CA ARG A 41 9.10 12.03 -16.66
C ARG A 41 8.15 12.99 -17.37
N ARG A 42 7.20 13.57 -16.65
CA ARG A 42 6.18 14.47 -17.20
C ARG A 42 6.39 15.93 -16.82
N TRP A 43 7.49 16.24 -16.14
CA TRP A 43 7.74 17.57 -15.60
C TRP A 43 7.72 18.68 -16.67
N MET A 44 8.16 18.37 -17.90
CA MET A 44 8.15 19.32 -19.02
C MET A 44 6.74 19.63 -19.57
N THR A 45 5.72 18.87 -19.18
CA THR A 45 4.33 19.16 -19.57
C THR A 45 3.77 20.28 -18.67
N PRO A 46 3.24 21.39 -19.23
CA PRO A 46 2.84 22.58 -18.45
C PRO A 46 1.87 22.32 -17.29
N ALA A 47 1.03 21.28 -17.40
CA ALA A 47 0.12 20.90 -16.34
C ALA A 47 0.82 20.40 -15.06
N PHE A 48 2.03 19.86 -15.16
CA PHE A 48 2.71 19.21 -14.02
C PHE A 48 3.27 20.22 -13.03
N PRO A 49 4.11 21.20 -13.42
CA PRO A 49 4.56 22.24 -12.51
C PRO A 49 3.40 23.03 -11.89
N ARG A 50 2.28 23.19 -12.62
CA ARG A 50 1.09 23.89 -12.12
C ARG A 50 0.35 23.13 -11.02
N ASN A 51 0.17 21.82 -11.19
CA ASN A 51 -0.60 21.00 -10.24
C ASN A 51 0.28 20.38 -9.14
N PHE A 52 1.60 20.30 -9.37
CA PHE A 52 2.58 19.72 -8.45
C PHE A 52 3.75 20.68 -8.17
N PRO A 53 3.50 21.95 -7.80
CA PRO A 53 4.58 22.94 -7.61
C PRO A 53 5.56 22.54 -6.50
N TRP A 54 5.07 21.83 -5.48
CA TRP A 54 5.84 21.28 -4.38
C TRP A 54 6.92 20.28 -4.80
N PHE A 55 6.83 19.69 -6.00
CA PHE A 55 7.80 18.70 -6.46
C PHE A 55 9.19 19.31 -6.72
N SER A 56 9.27 20.63 -6.96
CA SER A 56 10.54 21.36 -7.07
C SER A 56 11.06 21.94 -5.74
N GLU A 57 10.30 21.81 -4.65
CA GLU A 57 10.67 22.39 -3.35
C GLU A 57 11.62 21.47 -2.58
N GLU A 58 12.65 22.02 -1.95
CA GLU A 58 13.61 21.24 -1.15
C GLU A 58 12.94 20.54 0.05
N ASP A 59 12.01 21.22 0.72
CA ASP A 59 11.29 20.68 1.88
C ASP A 59 10.45 19.45 1.55
N PHE A 60 9.95 19.35 0.31
CA PHE A 60 9.31 18.13 -0.16
C PHE A 60 10.30 16.97 -0.19
N TRP A 61 11.47 17.12 -0.82
CA TRP A 61 12.48 16.07 -0.93
C TRP A 61 13.11 15.68 0.41
N ARG A 62 13.23 16.64 1.33
CA ARG A 62 13.61 16.37 2.73
C ARG A 62 12.62 15.44 3.42
N ARG A 63 11.32 15.74 3.33
CA ARG A 63 10.26 14.88 3.87
C ARG A 63 10.19 13.53 3.15
N GLN A 64 10.36 13.53 1.84
CA GLN A 64 10.35 12.31 1.02
C GLN A 64 11.48 11.34 1.42
N THR A 65 12.65 11.86 1.78
CA THR A 65 13.76 11.06 2.31
C THR A 65 13.38 10.39 3.63
N ALA A 66 12.73 11.11 4.54
CA ALA A 66 12.22 10.53 5.79
C ALA A 66 11.16 9.45 5.53
N THR A 67 10.26 9.67 4.57
CA THR A 67 9.28 8.66 4.12
C THR A 67 9.95 7.39 3.60
N PHE A 68 11.05 7.50 2.84
CA PHE A 68 11.77 6.32 2.37
C PHE A 68 12.46 5.55 3.50
N THR A 69 13.11 6.25 4.43
CA THR A 69 13.71 5.62 5.61
C THR A 69 12.67 4.85 6.42
N GLU A 70 11.51 5.46 6.62
CA GLU A 70 10.39 4.81 7.33
C GLU A 70 9.85 3.60 6.55
N GLN A 71 9.68 3.71 5.23
CA GLN A 71 9.22 2.58 4.42
C GLN A 71 10.21 1.40 4.48
N VAL A 72 11.52 1.66 4.54
CA VAL A 72 12.53 0.60 4.73
C VAL A 72 12.40 -0.05 6.11
N ARG A 73 12.07 0.71 7.16
CA ARG A 73 11.78 0.16 8.49
C ARG A 73 10.57 -0.78 8.43
N VAL A 74 9.46 -0.30 7.88
CA VAL A 74 8.20 -1.06 7.78
C VAL A 74 8.35 -2.32 6.93
N LEU A 75 9.16 -2.29 5.85
CA LEU A 75 9.48 -3.47 5.05
C LEU A 75 10.18 -4.60 5.82
N ARG A 76 10.78 -4.29 6.98
CA ARG A 76 11.47 -5.25 7.84
C ARG A 76 10.61 -5.70 9.02
N GLU A 77 9.44 -5.10 9.21
CA GLU A 77 8.49 -5.51 10.24
C GLU A 77 7.68 -6.74 9.77
N PRO A 78 7.13 -7.52 10.71
CA PRO A 78 6.22 -8.60 10.35
C PRO A 78 5.05 -8.09 9.49
N PRO A 79 4.62 -8.86 8.47
CA PRO A 79 3.49 -8.50 7.64
C PRO A 79 2.22 -8.28 8.46
N ILE A 80 1.31 -7.45 7.92
CA ILE A 80 -0.04 -7.29 8.47
C ILE A 80 -0.73 -8.66 8.47
N THR A 81 -1.34 -9.00 9.60
CA THR A 81 -2.13 -10.21 9.76
C THR A 81 -3.61 -9.88 9.95
N ILE A 82 -4.47 -10.80 9.54
CA ILE A 82 -5.91 -10.79 9.81
C ILE A 82 -6.22 -11.86 10.87
N ASN A 83 -7.12 -11.58 11.83
CA ASN A 83 -7.43 -12.53 12.90
C ASN A 83 -8.18 -13.76 12.36
N ALA A 84 -7.69 -14.96 12.71
CA ALA A 84 -8.23 -16.25 12.25
C ALA A 84 -9.68 -16.56 12.68
N ASN A 85 -10.21 -15.88 13.71
CA ASN A 85 -11.59 -16.10 14.17
C ASN A 85 -12.66 -15.75 13.12
N VAL A 86 -12.32 -14.95 12.11
CA VAL A 86 -13.23 -14.66 10.98
C VAL A 86 -13.26 -15.81 9.97
N LEU A 87 -12.16 -16.53 9.79
CA LEU A 87 -12.05 -17.62 8.81
C LEU A 87 -12.64 -18.95 9.33
N ILE A 88 -12.67 -19.15 10.66
CA ILE A 88 -13.16 -20.40 11.28
C ILE A 88 -14.69 -20.46 11.37
N SER A 89 -15.40 -19.32 11.37
CA SER A 89 -16.87 -19.29 11.49
C SER A 89 -17.60 -19.95 10.30
N LYS A 90 -16.92 -20.13 9.15
CA LYS A 90 -17.47 -20.85 7.98
C LYS A 90 -17.29 -22.37 8.02
N ASN A 91 -16.42 -22.93 8.87
CA ASN A 91 -16.18 -24.38 8.95
C ASN A 91 -17.02 -25.12 10.00
N SER A 92 -17.82 -24.41 10.80
CA SER A 92 -18.65 -25.00 11.86
C SER A 92 -20.16 -24.94 11.56
N GLY A 93 -20.56 -24.66 10.32
CA GLY A 93 -21.94 -24.33 9.95
C GLY A 93 -22.60 -25.20 8.88
N GLU A 94 -22.07 -26.38 8.56
CA GLU A 94 -22.78 -27.37 7.72
C GLU A 94 -22.83 -28.72 8.44
N SER A 95 -23.98 -29.00 9.07
CA SER A 95 -24.49 -30.32 9.47
C SER A 95 -26.00 -30.27 9.48
#